data_AF-A0A1C5UJP2-F1
#
_entry.id   AF-A0A1C5UJP2-F1
#
_cell.length_a   1.000
_cell.length_b   1.000
_cell.length_c   1.000
_cell.angle_alpha   90.00
_cell.angle_beta   90.00
_cell.angle_gamma   90.00
#
_symmetry.space_group_name_H-M   'P 1'
#
loop_
_entity.id
_entity.type
_entity.pdbx_description
1 polymer ?
#
loop_
_entity_poly.entity_id
_entity_poly.type
_entity_poly.pdbx_seq_one_letter_code
_entity_poly.pdbx_strand_id
1 'polypeptide(L)'
;METEQVLTVRNGKVMETQTYHNYRRDGLNLTKAYGEIVRRFPWERFPEYRGERFLFSLSDFQTTEDGHFVDCDVRFIFLRTSRKMINDGNHPLALALKETLKSIYPWEVLFINGKYTSEYRNFTMTLQEKTRSDEGDSARDVGKESLN
;
A
#
# COMPACT_ATOMS: atom_id res chain seq x y z
N MET A 1 6.94 13.49 -17.38
CA MET A 1 5.98 14.55 -17.00
C MET A 1 4.89 14.56 -18.06
N GLU A 2 3.64 14.51 -17.62
CA GLU A 2 2.44 14.53 -18.45
C GLU A 2 1.64 15.79 -18.13
N THR A 3 0.91 16.33 -19.11
CA THR A 3 0.03 17.49 -18.93
C THR A 3 -1.41 17.07 -19.16
N GLU A 4 -2.26 17.17 -18.15
CA GLU A 4 -3.70 16.92 -18.21
C GLU A 4 -4.44 18.26 -18.15
N GLN A 5 -5.46 18.44 -19.00
CA GLN A 5 -6.34 19.60 -18.96
C GLN A 5 -7.78 19.17 -18.71
N VAL A 6 -8.37 19.66 -17.63
CA VAL A 6 -9.77 19.45 -17.28
C VAL A 6 -10.57 20.68 -17.65
N LEU A 7 -11.55 20.50 -18.54
CA LEU A 7 -12.42 21.57 -19.04
C LEU A 7 -13.81 21.44 -18.43
N THR A 8 -14.30 22.50 -17.78
CA THR A 8 -15.70 22.58 -17.35
C THR A 8 -16.51 23.27 -18.44
N VAL A 9 -17.45 22.55 -19.07
CA VAL A 9 -18.26 23.06 -20.19
C VAL A 9 -19.73 23.18 -19.79
N ARG A 10 -20.34 24.34 -20.09
CA ARG A 10 -21.79 24.58 -19.91
C ARG A 10 -22.38 25.20 -21.17
N ASN A 11 -23.46 24.61 -21.68
CA ASN A 11 -24.14 25.06 -22.91
C ASN A 11 -23.18 25.25 -24.11
N GLY A 12 -22.22 24.33 -24.28
CA GLY A 12 -21.23 24.39 -25.36
C GLY A 12 -20.14 25.45 -25.18
N LYS A 13 -20.08 26.16 -24.05
CA LYS A 13 -19.03 27.12 -23.73
C LYS A 13 -18.13 26.59 -22.63
N VAL A 14 -16.82 26.71 -22.81
CA VAL A 14 -15.83 26.44 -21.76
C VAL A 14 -15.96 27.55 -20.71
N MET A 15 -16.25 27.14 -19.48
CA MET A 15 -16.37 28.02 -18.32
C MET A 15 -15.06 28.11 -17.54
N GLU A 16 -14.32 27.00 -17.46
CA GLU A 16 -13.08 26.88 -16.70
C GLU A 16 -12.14 25.86 -17.36
N THR A 17 -10.84 26.09 -17.22
CA THR A 17 -9.78 25.18 -17.63
C THR A 17 -8.79 25.04 -16.48
N GLN A 18 -8.58 23.81 -16.03
CA GLN A 18 -7.56 23.50 -15.04
C GLN A 18 -6.49 22.62 -15.67
N THR A 19 -5.23 23.00 -15.51
CA THR A 19 -4.08 22.26 -16.06
C THR A 19 -3.33 21.58 -14.91
N TYR A 20 -3.10 20.28 -15.03
CA TYR A 20 -2.34 19.48 -14.09
C TYR A 20 -1.05 18.97 -14.74
N HIS A 21 0.05 19.05 -14.00
CA HIS A 21 1.35 18.54 -14.43
C HIS A 21 1.65 17.25 -13.69
N ASN A 22 1.09 16.16 -14.21
CA ASN A 22 1.19 14.86 -13.58
C ASN A 22 2.60 14.29 -13.81
N TYR A 23 3.14 13.62 -12.81
CA TYR A 23 4.41 12.90 -12.97
C TYR A 23 4.49 11.68 -12.06
N ARG A 24 5.37 10.77 -12.47
CA ARG A 24 5.79 9.61 -11.70
C ARG A 24 7.26 9.77 -11.36
N ARG A 25 7.59 9.49 -10.11
CA ARG A 25 8.98 9.32 -9.66
C ARG A 25 9.18 7.87 -9.27
N ASP A 26 10.27 7.29 -9.76
CA ASP A 26 10.60 5.90 -9.48
C ASP A 26 10.83 5.67 -7.97
N GLY A 27 10.36 4.52 -7.50
CA GLY A 27 10.49 4.05 -6.13
C GLY A 27 9.86 2.67 -5.97
N LEU A 28 9.79 2.19 -4.73
CA LEU A 28 9.08 0.96 -4.42
C LEU A 28 7.57 1.21 -4.37
N ASN A 29 6.78 0.32 -4.97
CA ASN A 29 5.35 0.21 -4.66
C ASN A 29 5.13 -0.95 -3.68
N LEU A 30 3.92 -1.09 -3.14
CA LEU A 30 3.61 -2.09 -2.11
C LEU A 30 3.91 -3.54 -2.54
N THR A 31 3.69 -3.86 -3.82
CA THR A 31 4.02 -5.17 -4.40
C THR A 31 5.54 -5.41 -4.42
N LYS A 32 6.31 -4.45 -4.92
CA LYS A 32 7.79 -4.53 -4.98
C LYS A 32 8.43 -4.51 -3.58
N ALA A 33 7.83 -3.78 -2.64
CA ALA A 33 8.30 -3.67 -1.26
C ALA A 33 7.96 -4.88 -0.40
N TYR A 34 7.11 -5.81 -0.87
CA TYR A 34 6.55 -6.90 -0.06
C TYR A 34 7.61 -7.67 0.76
N GLY A 35 8.72 -8.07 0.12
CA GLY A 35 9.80 -8.78 0.80
C GLY A 35 10.45 -7.96 1.92
N GLU A 36 10.66 -6.66 1.69
CA GLU A 36 11.19 -5.74 2.70
C GLU A 36 10.19 -5.50 3.83
N ILE A 37 8.89 -5.41 3.53
CA ILE A 37 7.85 -5.27 4.55
C ILE A 37 7.84 -6.50 5.46
N VAL A 38 7.81 -7.71 4.89
CA VAL A 38 7.87 -8.96 5.67
C VAL A 38 9.13 -9.01 6.52
N ARG A 39 10.29 -8.64 5.96
CA ARG A 39 11.59 -8.69 6.67
C ARG A 39 11.69 -7.69 7.83
N ARG A 40 11.08 -6.52 7.70
CA ARG A 40 11.16 -5.42 8.67
C ARG A 40 9.96 -5.34 9.63
N PHE A 41 8.91 -6.11 9.37
CA PHE A 41 7.78 -6.20 10.28
C PHE A 41 8.27 -6.76 11.63
N PRO A 42 7.91 -6.13 12.77
CA PRO A 42 8.47 -6.50 14.06
C PRO A 42 7.71 -7.70 14.65
N TRP A 43 7.92 -8.89 14.09
CA TRP A 43 7.25 -10.14 14.46
C TRP A 43 7.37 -10.47 15.95
N GLU A 44 8.52 -10.17 16.54
CA GLU A 44 8.83 -10.41 17.94
C GLU A 44 7.95 -9.64 18.93
N ARG A 45 7.32 -8.54 18.50
CA ARG A 45 6.37 -7.77 19.32
C ARG A 45 5.02 -8.47 19.46
N PHE A 46 4.76 -9.50 18.66
CA PHE A 46 3.45 -10.16 18.55
C PHE A 46 3.53 -11.69 18.65
N PRO A 47 4.11 -12.23 19.73
CA PRO A 47 4.26 -13.68 19.90
C PRO A 47 2.93 -14.45 19.88
N GLU A 48 1.82 -13.81 20.28
CA GLU A 48 0.47 -14.38 20.27
C GLU A 48 -0.06 -14.68 18.86
N TYR A 49 0.56 -14.10 17.84
CA TYR A 49 0.19 -14.31 16.44
C TYR A 49 1.23 -15.14 15.66
N ARG A 50 2.11 -15.87 16.34
CA ARG A 50 3.07 -16.76 15.67
C ARG A 50 2.33 -17.76 14.77
N GLY A 51 2.74 -17.83 13.50
CA GLY A 51 2.11 -18.70 12.49
C GLY A 51 0.76 -18.20 11.96
N GLU A 52 0.26 -17.06 12.44
CA GLU A 52 -0.93 -16.40 11.89
C GLU A 52 -0.58 -15.72 10.57
N ARG A 53 -1.58 -15.63 9.68
CA ARG A 53 -1.47 -14.96 8.39
C ARG A 53 -2.39 -13.75 8.37
N PHE A 54 -1.80 -12.56 8.41
CA PHE A 54 -2.51 -11.28 8.47
C PHE A 54 -2.87 -10.78 7.09
N LEU A 55 -4.14 -10.53 6.79
CA LEU A 55 -4.54 -9.76 5.62
C LEU A 55 -4.83 -8.32 6.03
N PHE A 56 -3.97 -7.39 5.63
CA PHE A 56 -4.19 -5.96 5.80
C PHE A 56 -4.94 -5.40 4.59
N SER A 57 -5.98 -4.59 4.84
CA SER A 57 -6.58 -3.72 3.83
C SER A 57 -6.18 -2.29 4.09
N LEU A 58 -5.57 -1.66 3.09
CA LEU A 58 -5.01 -0.33 3.13
C LEU A 58 -5.72 0.59 2.14
N SER A 59 -5.82 1.88 2.46
CA SER A 59 -6.15 2.92 1.51
C SER A 59 -5.38 4.21 1.78
N ASP A 60 -5.53 5.17 0.86
CA ASP A 60 -5.06 6.55 1.06
C ASP A 60 -3.58 6.61 1.43
N PHE A 61 -2.77 5.81 0.72
CA PHE A 61 -1.33 5.75 0.89
C PHE A 61 -0.68 7.05 0.45
N GLN A 62 -0.09 7.76 1.41
CA GLN A 62 0.47 9.09 1.22
C GLN A 62 1.99 9.06 1.31
N THR A 63 2.61 9.79 0.39
CA THR A 63 4.05 10.01 0.35
C THR A 63 4.36 11.49 0.26
N THR A 64 5.57 11.86 0.68
CA THR A 64 6.16 13.16 0.36
C THR A 64 6.63 13.17 -1.10
N GLU A 65 6.92 14.35 -1.63
CA GLU A 65 7.47 14.54 -2.97
C GLU A 65 8.78 13.75 -3.23
N ASP A 66 9.58 13.58 -2.18
CA ASP A 66 10.84 12.84 -2.25
C ASP A 66 10.70 11.32 -2.03
N GLY A 67 9.49 10.83 -1.76
CA GLY A 67 9.21 9.39 -1.64
C GLY A 67 9.29 8.84 -0.22
N HIS A 68 9.27 9.68 0.82
CA HIS A 68 9.06 9.20 2.19
C HIS A 68 7.59 8.87 2.41
N PHE A 69 7.30 7.77 3.09
CA PHE A 69 5.94 7.45 3.51
C PHE A 69 5.48 8.39 4.63
N VAL A 70 4.28 8.95 4.47
CA VAL A 70 3.64 9.84 5.46
C VAL A 70 2.69 9.04 6.33
N ASP A 71 1.62 8.53 5.72
CA ASP A 71 0.62 7.69 6.39
C ASP A 71 -0.23 6.90 5.37
N CYS A 72 -1.06 5.99 5.88
CA CYS A 72 -2.14 5.34 5.15
C CYS A 72 -3.28 4.96 6.10
N ASP A 73 -4.47 4.70 5.56
CA ASP A 73 -5.56 4.14 6.35
C ASP A 73 -5.47 2.61 6.36
N VAL A 74 -5.42 2.01 7.55
CA VAL A 74 -5.58 0.57 7.73
C VAL A 74 -7.06 0.30 8.00
N ARG A 75 -7.80 -0.07 6.95
CA ARG A 75 -9.26 -0.25 7.01
C ARG A 75 -9.68 -1.41 7.88
N PHE A 76 -8.99 -2.54 7.72
CA PHE A 76 -9.16 -3.71 8.56
C PHE A 76 -7.95 -4.63 8.48
N ILE A 77 -7.83 -5.49 9.50
CA ILE A 77 -6.89 -6.60 9.55
C ILE A 77 -7.70 -7.87 9.71
N PHE A 78 -7.54 -8.82 8.81
CA PHE A 78 -8.17 -10.13 8.92
C PHE A 78 -7.12 -11.18 9.25
N LEU A 79 -7.25 -11.78 10.43
CA LEU A 79 -6.43 -12.90 10.89
C LEU A 79 -6.99 -14.17 10.24
N ARG A 80 -6.29 -14.73 9.24
CA ARG A 80 -6.85 -15.79 8.39
C ARG A 80 -7.05 -17.12 9.13
N THR A 81 -6.10 -17.52 9.97
CA THR A 81 -6.16 -18.80 10.70
C THR A 81 -7.25 -18.76 11.75
N SER A 82 -7.31 -17.69 12.55
CA SER A 82 -8.34 -17.50 13.57
C SER A 82 -9.69 -16.98 13.05
N ARG A 83 -9.77 -16.61 11.75
CA ARG A 83 -10.95 -16.02 11.09
C ARG A 83 -11.52 -14.79 11.82
N LYS A 84 -10.65 -13.99 12.42
CA LYS A 84 -11.02 -12.80 13.18
C LYS A 84 -10.77 -11.53 12.36
N MET A 85 -11.74 -10.62 12.38
CA MET A 85 -11.60 -9.28 11.79
C MET A 85 -11.33 -8.24 12.88
N ILE A 86 -10.36 -7.37 12.63
CA ILE A 86 -10.00 -6.23 13.47
C ILE A 86 -10.25 -4.97 12.65
N ASN A 87 -11.21 -4.15 13.11
CA ASN A 87 -11.63 -2.90 12.45
C ASN A 87 -11.21 -1.69 13.31
N ASP A 88 -9.96 -1.68 13.75
CA ASP A 88 -9.39 -0.61 14.55
C ASP A 88 -8.05 -0.18 13.94
N GLY A 89 -8.03 1.03 13.37
CA GLY A 89 -6.83 1.61 12.76
C GLY A 89 -5.72 1.95 13.77
N ASN A 90 -6.03 1.98 15.06
CA ASN A 90 -5.07 2.17 16.15
C ASN A 90 -4.62 0.84 16.77
N HIS A 91 -5.06 -0.30 16.24
CA HIS A 91 -4.64 -1.61 16.73
C HIS A 91 -3.11 -1.73 16.64
N PRO A 92 -2.42 -2.36 17.61
CA PRO A 92 -0.96 -2.49 17.60
C PRO A 92 -0.36 -3.04 16.29
N LEU A 93 -1.03 -3.99 15.63
CA LEU A 93 -0.63 -4.50 14.31
C LEU A 93 -0.69 -3.43 13.20
N ALA A 94 -1.71 -2.55 13.21
CA ALA A 94 -1.84 -1.47 12.25
C ALA A 94 -0.72 -0.44 12.44
N LEU A 95 -0.44 -0.07 13.69
CA LEU A 95 0.65 0.84 14.05
C LEU A 95 2.01 0.26 13.64
N ALA A 96 2.26 -1.01 13.93
CA ALA A 96 3.49 -1.69 13.54
C ALA A 96 3.67 -1.72 12.02
N LEU A 97 2.61 -1.98 11.25
CA LEU A 97 2.68 -1.91 9.79
C LEU A 97 3.06 -0.50 9.32
N LYS A 98 2.43 0.54 9.86
CA LYS A 98 2.75 1.94 9.51
C LYS A 98 4.21 2.28 9.84
N GLU A 99 4.71 1.86 10.99
CA GLU A 99 6.12 2.02 11.38
C GLU A 99 7.06 1.29 10.41
N THR A 100 6.72 0.06 10.01
CA THR A 100 7.47 -0.69 8.99
C THR A 100 7.49 0.05 7.65
N LEU A 101 6.35 0.56 7.19
CA LEU A 101 6.25 1.33 5.94
C LEU A 101 7.08 2.63 6.00
N LYS A 102 7.08 3.33 7.14
CA LYS A 102 7.95 4.51 7.40
C LYS A 102 9.44 4.18 7.28
N SER A 103 9.85 2.96 7.61
CA SER A 103 11.27 2.55 7.54
C SER A 103 11.77 2.28 6.11
N ILE A 104 10.87 2.13 5.15
CA ILE A 104 11.19 1.83 3.74
C ILE A 104 11.24 3.13 2.96
N TYR A 105 12.28 3.29 2.15
CA TYR A 105 12.49 4.47 1.30
C TYR A 105 13.41 4.09 0.12
N PRO A 106 13.21 4.67 -1.08
CA PRO A 106 12.09 5.53 -1.47
C PRO A 106 10.85 4.75 -1.90
N TRP A 107 9.67 5.28 -1.58
CA TRP A 107 8.41 4.88 -2.17
C TRP A 107 8.20 5.58 -3.52
N GLU A 108 7.50 4.90 -4.43
CA GLU A 108 7.03 5.51 -5.65
C GLU A 108 6.10 6.68 -5.36
N VAL A 109 6.26 7.77 -6.11
CA VAL A 109 5.44 8.96 -6.00
C VAL A 109 4.67 9.15 -7.31
N LEU A 110 3.35 9.14 -7.22
CA LEU A 110 2.48 9.63 -8.28
C LEU A 110 1.95 10.99 -7.86
N PHE A 111 2.36 12.03 -8.58
CA PHE A 111 1.74 13.33 -8.45
C PHE A 111 0.67 13.44 -9.51
N ILE A 112 -0.60 13.32 -9.11
CA ILE A 112 -1.75 13.33 -10.01
C ILE A 112 -2.76 14.33 -9.47
N ASN A 113 -3.25 15.22 -10.33
CA ASN A 113 -4.28 16.21 -9.99
C ASN A 113 -3.94 17.05 -8.74
N GLY A 114 -2.67 17.43 -8.60
CA GLY A 114 -2.17 18.23 -7.48
C GLY A 114 -1.97 17.47 -6.16
N LYS A 115 -2.05 16.14 -6.16
CA LYS A 115 -1.91 15.31 -4.95
C LYS A 115 -0.83 14.24 -5.11
N TYR A 116 -0.05 14.03 -4.05
CA TYR A 116 0.85 12.89 -3.92
C TYR A 116 0.08 11.65 -3.50
N THR A 117 0.07 10.63 -4.35
CA THR A 117 -0.66 9.37 -4.15
C THR A 117 0.20 8.18 -4.58
N SER A 118 -0.26 6.98 -4.21
CA SER A 118 0.21 5.70 -4.73
C SER A 118 -0.64 5.22 -5.92
N GLU A 119 -0.12 4.25 -6.67
CA GLU A 119 -0.79 3.55 -7.79
C GLU A 119 -2.16 2.98 -7.39
N TYR A 120 -2.28 2.50 -6.15
CA TYR A 120 -3.49 1.85 -5.65
C TYR A 120 -4.18 2.73 -4.60
N ARG A 121 -5.43 3.14 -4.88
CA ARG A 121 -6.30 3.80 -3.89
C ARG A 121 -6.67 2.86 -2.75
N ASN A 122 -6.87 1.59 -3.07
CA ASN A 122 -7.18 0.52 -2.13
C ASN A 122 -6.25 -0.64 -2.44
N PHE A 123 -5.64 -1.21 -1.42
CA PHE A 123 -4.71 -2.32 -1.57
C PHE A 123 -4.94 -3.34 -0.47
N THR A 124 -4.78 -4.62 -0.79
CA THR A 124 -4.74 -5.68 0.20
C THR A 124 -3.41 -6.40 0.12
N MET A 125 -2.80 -6.65 1.27
CA MET A 125 -1.59 -7.46 1.36
C MET A 125 -1.68 -8.45 2.49
N THR A 126 -1.04 -9.59 2.30
CA THR A 126 -0.99 -10.62 3.31
C THR A 126 0.40 -10.73 3.90
N LEU A 127 0.58 -10.59 5.20
CA LEU A 127 1.86 -10.80 5.88
C LEU A 127 1.83 -12.12 6.67
N GLN A 128 2.93 -12.86 6.60
CA GLN A 128 3.18 -14.04 7.42
C GLN A 128 4.67 -14.11 7.74
N GLU A 129 5.00 -14.46 8.98
CA GLU A 129 6.38 -14.69 9.40
C GLU A 129 6.96 -15.83 8.56
N LYS A 130 8.03 -15.55 7.80
CA LYS A 130 8.72 -16.60 7.04
C LYS A 130 9.38 -17.56 8.03
N THR A 131 9.00 -18.83 7.98
CA THR A 131 9.74 -19.88 8.66
C THR A 131 10.95 -20.28 7.79
N ARG A 132 12.05 -20.73 8.41
CA ARG A 132 13.29 -21.15 7.70
C ARG A 132 13.08 -22.19 6.58
N SER A 133 11.89 -22.81 6.48
CA SER A 133 11.49 -23.72 5.40
C SER A 133 11.17 -23.05 4.06
N ASP A 134 10.88 -21.74 4.05
CA ASP A 134 10.25 -21.08 2.89
C ASP A 134 11.26 -20.53 1.86
N GLU A 135 12.56 -20.71 2.11
CA GLU A 135 13.63 -20.34 1.18
C GLU A 135 13.68 -21.24 -0.07
N GLY A 136 12.96 -22.37 -0.07
CA GLY A 136 12.92 -23.32 -1.19
C GLY A 136 11.81 -23.09 -2.22
N ASP A 137 10.76 -22.33 -1.91
CA ASP A 137 9.51 -22.32 -2.71
C ASP A 137 9.20 -20.97 -3.40
N SER A 138 10.12 -20.01 -3.34
CA SER A 138 9.94 -18.65 -3.89
C SER A 138 9.94 -18.58 -5.43
N ALA A 139 9.79 -19.69 -6.15
CA ALA A 139 9.78 -19.74 -7.61
C ALA A 139 8.38 -19.90 -8.24
N ARG A 140 7.30 -20.06 -7.47
CA ARG A 140 5.96 -20.29 -8.05
C ARG A 140 4.84 -19.68 -7.20
N ASP A 141 4.56 -18.39 -7.39
CA ASP A 141 3.19 -17.94 -7.67
C ASP A 141 3.16 -16.44 -7.96
N VAL A 142 3.24 -16.09 -9.25
CA VAL A 142 2.79 -14.81 -9.76
C VAL A 142 1.82 -15.11 -10.89
N GLY A 143 0.53 -14.94 -10.60
CA GLY A 143 -0.51 -14.73 -11.60
C GLY A 143 -1.37 -15.94 -11.92
N LYS A 144 -2.58 -15.96 -11.36
CA LYS A 144 -3.84 -15.75 -12.11
C LYS A 144 -5.01 -16.20 -11.23
N GLU A 145 -5.79 -15.25 -10.75
CA GLU A 145 -7.23 -15.50 -10.56
C GLU A 145 -7.97 -14.36 -11.26
N SER A 146 -8.26 -14.61 -12.54
CA SER A 146 -9.33 -13.96 -13.26
C SER A 146 -10.65 -14.41 -12.62
N LEU A 147 -11.50 -13.43 -12.29
CA LEU A 147 -12.88 -13.66 -11.89
C LEU A 147 -13.64 -14.44 -12.97
N ASN A 148 -14.44 -15.41 -12.52
CA ASN A 148 -15.70 -15.79 -13.13
C ASN A 148 -16.82 -15.52 -12.12
#